data_AF-A0A7Z3AIS0-F1
#
_entry.id   AF-A0A7Z3AIS0-F1
#
_cell.length_a   1.000
_cell.length_b   1.000
_cell.length_c   1.000
_cell.angle_alpha   90.00
_cell.angle_beta   90.00
_cell.angle_gamma   90.00
#
_symmetry.space_group_name_H-M   'P 1'
#
loop_
_entity.id
_entity.type
_entity.pdbx_description
1 polymer ?
#
loop_
_entity_poly.entity_id
_entity_poly.type
_entity_poly.pdbx_seq_one_letter_code
_entity_poly.pdbx_strand_id
1 'polypeptide(L)'
;MTENCPELQQLLAGYFNQDWADEYKTADEVIQGFISESSYERTEKAQQELESLLRSNKSEQELQDFLFFTMGCSYYYPHEWSSARLWLEHVSSKLELFSRMKNIKPNNNE
;
A
#
# COMPACT_ATOMS: atom_id res chain seq x y z
N MET A 1 12.72 -16.12 -6.51
CA MET A 1 11.49 -16.32 -5.72
C MET A 1 10.94 -14.93 -5.48
N THR A 2 9.89 -14.54 -6.19
CA THR A 2 9.13 -13.34 -5.88
C THR A 2 8.65 -13.52 -4.43
N GLU A 3 9.04 -12.61 -3.55
CA GLU A 3 8.43 -12.56 -2.23
C GLU A 3 6.94 -12.32 -2.47
N ASN A 4 6.12 -13.36 -2.23
CA ASN A 4 4.69 -13.32 -2.50
C ASN A 4 4.08 -12.39 -1.45
N CYS A 5 3.86 -11.13 -1.83
CA CYS A 5 3.18 -10.13 -1.03
C CYS A 5 1.78 -9.87 -1.62
N PRO A 6 0.84 -10.81 -1.51
CA PRO A 6 -0.44 -10.75 -2.21
C PRO A 6 -1.32 -9.57 -1.78
N GLU A 7 -1.29 -9.16 -0.52
CA GLU A 7 -2.15 -8.06 -0.06
C GLU A 7 -1.55 -6.70 -0.43
N LEU A 8 -0.22 -6.57 -0.37
CA LEU A 8 0.48 -5.41 -0.92
C LEU A 8 0.33 -5.34 -2.44
N GLN A 9 0.36 -6.47 -3.14
CA GLN A 9 0.11 -6.51 -4.58
C GLN A 9 -1.34 -6.14 -4.90
N GLN A 10 -2.32 -6.50 -4.08
CA GLN A 10 -3.69 -6.04 -4.28
C GLN A 10 -3.80 -4.52 -4.16
N LEU A 11 -3.14 -3.91 -3.17
CA LEU A 11 -3.07 -2.45 -3.06
C LEU A 11 -2.39 -1.82 -4.28
N LEU A 12 -1.23 -2.33 -4.67
CA LEU A 12 -0.41 -1.73 -5.72
C LEU A 12 -0.92 -2.00 -7.15
N ALA A 13 -1.40 -3.20 -7.46
CA ALA A 13 -1.86 -3.58 -8.79
C ALA A 13 -3.38 -3.39 -8.95
N GLY A 14 -4.13 -3.69 -7.89
CA GLY A 14 -5.59 -3.69 -7.91
C GLY A 14 -6.18 -2.30 -7.71
N TYR A 15 -5.74 -1.59 -6.67
CA TYR A 15 -6.24 -0.24 -6.36
C TYR A 15 -5.48 0.84 -7.12
N PHE A 16 -4.14 0.76 -7.18
CA PHE A 16 -3.33 1.60 -8.07
C PHE A 16 -3.23 1.01 -9.50
N ASN A 17 -4.37 0.57 -10.05
CA ASN A 17 -4.50 0.11 -11.43
C ASN A 17 -4.41 1.27 -12.44
N GLN A 18 -4.43 1.02 -13.76
CA GLN A 18 -4.23 2.08 -14.77
C GLN A 18 -5.29 3.19 -14.75
N ASP A 19 -6.50 2.89 -14.28
CA ASP A 19 -7.66 3.77 -14.27
C ASP A 19 -7.91 4.36 -12.86
N TRP A 20 -6.96 4.19 -11.91
CA TRP A 20 -7.13 4.64 -10.52
C TRP A 20 -7.53 6.12 -10.42
N ALA A 21 -7.03 6.96 -11.34
CA ALA A 21 -7.29 8.40 -11.40
C ALA A 21 -8.71 8.76 -11.86
N ASP A 22 -9.45 7.83 -12.46
CA ASP A 22 -10.86 8.00 -12.82
C ASP A 22 -11.78 7.76 -11.60
N GLU A 23 -11.34 6.90 -10.66
CA GLU A 23 -12.08 6.52 -9.47
C GLU A 23 -11.73 7.40 -8.24
N TYR A 24 -10.46 7.83 -8.15
CA TYR A 24 -9.91 8.55 -7.00
C TYR A 24 -9.18 9.81 -7.44
N LYS A 25 -9.29 10.89 -6.65
CA LYS A 25 -8.65 12.17 -6.97
C LYS A 25 -7.19 12.25 -6.53
N THR A 26 -6.81 11.43 -5.55
CA THR A 26 -5.46 11.45 -4.97
C THR A 26 -4.99 10.04 -4.61
N ALA A 27 -3.67 9.83 -4.53
CA ALA A 27 -3.12 8.56 -4.08
C ALA A 27 -3.53 8.20 -2.64
N ASP A 28 -3.73 9.20 -1.78
CA ASP A 28 -4.23 9.01 -0.42
C ASP A 28 -5.66 8.45 -0.40
N GLU A 29 -6.52 8.91 -1.33
CA GLU A 29 -7.88 8.38 -1.47
C GLU A 29 -7.88 6.92 -1.94
N VAL A 30 -6.93 6.53 -2.82
CA VAL A 30 -6.76 5.12 -3.24
C VAL A 30 -6.40 4.23 -2.05
N ILE A 31 -5.44 4.66 -1.23
CA ILE A 31 -5.03 3.94 -0.01
C ILE A 31 -6.21 3.84 0.96
N GLN A 32 -6.97 4.92 1.13
CA GLN A 32 -8.17 4.93 1.95
C GLN A 32 -9.26 4.01 1.40
N GLY A 33 -9.42 3.91 0.09
CA GLY A 33 -10.34 2.97 -0.58
C GLY A 33 -9.99 1.52 -0.25
N PHE A 34 -8.72 1.13 -0.47
CA PHE A 34 -8.21 -0.19 -0.10
C PHE A 34 -8.47 -0.52 1.36
N ILE A 35 -8.15 0.41 2.25
CA ILE A 35 -8.38 0.22 3.68
C ILE A 35 -9.86 0.07 3.95
N SER A 36 -10.72 0.95 3.46
CA SER A 36 -12.17 0.94 3.74
C SER A 36 -12.82 -0.39 3.35
N GLU A 37 -12.43 -0.97 2.22
CA GLU A 37 -13.00 -2.19 1.67
C GLU A 37 -12.34 -3.47 2.21
N SER A 38 -11.09 -3.39 2.67
CA SER A 38 -10.36 -4.53 3.22
C SER A 38 -10.76 -4.85 4.66
N SER A 39 -10.67 -6.12 5.04
CA SER A 39 -10.76 -6.51 6.46
C SER A 39 -9.54 -5.98 7.24
N TYR A 40 -9.65 -5.93 8.58
CA TYR A 40 -8.52 -5.61 9.45
C TYR A 40 -7.32 -6.53 9.16
N GLU A 41 -7.56 -7.84 9.09
CA GLU A 41 -6.53 -8.85 8.83
C GLU A 41 -5.80 -8.65 7.50
N ARG A 42 -6.53 -8.29 6.43
CA ARG A 42 -5.92 -8.01 5.12
C ARG A 42 -5.10 -6.72 5.13
N THR A 43 -5.60 -5.69 5.81
CA THR A 43 -4.89 -4.43 6.00
C THR A 43 -3.59 -4.64 6.79
N GLU A 44 -3.66 -5.43 7.88
CA GLU A 44 -2.51 -5.78 8.71
C GLU A 44 -1.48 -6.61 7.94
N LYS A 45 -1.91 -7.57 7.12
CA LYS A 45 -1.01 -8.33 6.24
C LYS A 45 -0.31 -7.45 5.21
N ALA A 46 -1.05 -6.55 4.54
CA ALA A 46 -0.45 -5.60 3.60
C ALA A 46 0.61 -4.71 4.28
N GLN A 47 0.35 -4.27 5.52
CA GLN A 47 1.31 -3.52 6.32
C GLN A 47 2.57 -4.36 6.61
N GLN A 48 2.43 -5.61 7.06
CA GLN A 48 3.57 -6.50 7.35
C GLN A 48 4.43 -6.77 6.11
N GLU A 49 3.78 -7.01 4.96
CA GLU A 49 4.44 -7.20 3.67
C GLU A 49 5.22 -5.94 3.25
N LEU A 50 4.60 -4.76 3.39
CA LEU A 50 5.22 -3.47 3.10
C LEU A 50 6.43 -3.20 4.00
N GLU A 51 6.32 -3.47 5.30
CA GLU A 51 7.44 -3.34 6.22
C GLU A 51 8.59 -4.30 5.89
N SER A 52 8.29 -5.52 5.42
CA SER A 52 9.32 -6.45 4.94
C SER A 52 10.05 -5.89 3.72
N LEU A 53 9.31 -5.32 2.77
CA LEU A 53 9.88 -4.63 1.61
C LEU A 53 10.77 -3.45 2.03
N LEU A 54 10.32 -2.63 2.98
CA LEU A 54 11.10 -1.51 3.51
C LEU A 54 12.38 -1.97 4.23
N ARG A 55 12.36 -3.11 4.92
CA ARG A 55 13.53 -3.71 5.58
C ARG A 55 14.50 -4.39 4.59
N SER A 56 14.07 -4.62 3.35
CA SER A 56 14.96 -5.16 2.33
C SER A 56 16.07 -4.17 1.98
N ASN A 57 17.27 -4.67 1.68
CA ASN A 57 18.42 -3.85 1.29
C ASN A 57 18.38 -3.45 -0.19
N LYS A 58 17.18 -3.26 -0.75
CA LYS A 58 17.00 -2.83 -2.14
C LYS A 58 17.40 -1.37 -2.29
N SER A 59 18.15 -1.08 -3.34
CA SER A 59 18.40 0.27 -3.82
C SER A 59 17.11 0.93 -4.32
N GLU A 60 17.16 2.24 -4.52
CA GLU A 60 16.02 2.99 -5.07
C GLU A 60 15.58 2.45 -6.44
N GLN A 61 16.51 2.14 -7.34
CA GLN A 61 16.17 1.59 -8.65
C GLN A 61 15.53 0.20 -8.54
N GLU A 62 16.05 -0.66 -7.67
CA GLU A 62 15.46 -1.99 -7.46
C GLU A 62 14.06 -1.92 -6.85
N LEU A 63 13.81 -0.95 -5.95
CA LEU A 63 12.46 -0.70 -5.44
C LEU A 63 11.54 -0.19 -6.54
N GLN A 64 11.99 0.77 -7.35
CA GLN A 64 11.21 1.30 -8.47
C GLN A 64 10.82 0.19 -9.45
N ASP A 65 11.78 -0.62 -9.88
CA ASP A 65 11.55 -1.71 -10.81
C ASP A 65 10.61 -2.76 -10.22
N PHE A 66 10.76 -3.05 -8.91
CA PHE A 66 9.87 -3.95 -8.21
C PHE A 66 8.43 -3.43 -8.16
N LEU A 67 8.23 -2.15 -7.84
CA LEU A 67 6.90 -1.55 -7.76
C LEU A 67 6.19 -1.54 -9.11
N PHE A 68 6.87 -1.15 -10.18
CA PHE A 68 6.24 -1.00 -11.49
C PHE A 68 6.15 -2.32 -12.26
N PHE A 69 7.22 -3.12 -12.30
CA PHE A 69 7.28 -4.31 -13.15
C PHE A 69 6.94 -5.60 -12.43
N THR A 70 7.14 -5.68 -11.10
CA THR A 70 6.82 -6.90 -10.34
C THR A 70 5.44 -6.79 -9.68
N MET A 71 5.16 -5.68 -9.01
CA MET A 71 3.90 -5.45 -8.32
C MET A 71 2.81 -4.89 -9.23
N GLY A 72 3.16 -4.31 -10.38
CA GLY A 72 2.18 -3.78 -11.34
C GLY A 72 1.56 -2.44 -10.94
N CYS A 73 2.26 -1.63 -10.15
CA CYS A 73 1.77 -0.33 -9.71
C CYS A 73 1.71 0.66 -10.88
N SER A 74 0.52 1.24 -11.13
CA SER A 74 0.32 2.26 -12.17
C SER A 74 0.43 3.69 -11.63
N TYR A 75 0.56 3.87 -10.31
CA TYR A 75 0.82 5.18 -9.73
C TYR A 75 2.30 5.55 -9.85
N TYR A 76 2.60 6.57 -10.64
CA TYR A 76 3.95 7.09 -10.82
C TYR A 76 4.34 8.02 -9.66
N TYR A 77 4.74 7.41 -8.54
CA TYR A 77 5.16 8.11 -7.32
C TYR A 77 6.22 9.22 -7.51
N PRO A 78 7.15 9.19 -8.50
CA PRO A 78 8.15 10.25 -8.64
C PRO A 78 7.59 11.65 -8.93
N HIS A 79 6.31 11.79 -9.28
CA HIS A 79 5.66 13.11 -9.38
C HIS A 79 5.50 13.83 -8.05
N GLU A 80 5.33 13.09 -6.95
CA GLU A 80 5.04 13.64 -5.63
C GLU A 80 6.11 13.30 -4.59
N TRP A 81 6.91 12.26 -4.86
CA TRP A 81 7.87 11.71 -3.92
C TRP A 81 9.27 11.65 -4.52
N SER A 82 10.29 12.06 -3.76
CA SER A 82 11.68 12.03 -4.22
C SER A 82 12.31 10.63 -4.22
N SER A 83 11.66 9.63 -3.62
CA SER A 83 12.11 8.24 -3.61
C SER A 83 10.96 7.26 -3.32
N ALA A 84 11.09 6.03 -3.80
CA ALA A 84 10.18 4.92 -3.54
C ALA A 84 10.05 4.68 -2.04
N ARG A 85 11.18 4.73 -1.32
CA ARG A 85 11.21 4.50 0.12
C ARG A 85 10.35 5.50 0.88
N LEU A 86 10.45 6.80 0.56
CA LEU A 86 9.63 7.82 1.23
C LEU A 86 8.14 7.63 0.94
N TRP A 87 7.80 7.30 -0.29
CA TRP A 87 6.42 6.99 -0.65
C TRP A 87 5.90 5.75 0.09
N LEU A 88 6.67 4.66 0.15
CA LEU A 88 6.31 3.44 0.85
C LEU A 88 6.21 3.63 2.38
N GLU A 89 7.05 4.47 2.97
CA GLU A 89 6.95 4.86 4.39
C GLU A 89 5.66 5.65 4.66
N HIS A 90 5.25 6.51 3.74
CA HIS A 90 3.97 7.21 3.81
C HIS A 90 2.78 6.23 3.72
N VAL A 91 2.80 5.31 2.75
CA VAL A 91 1.77 4.25 2.62
C VAL A 91 1.70 3.43 3.92
N SER A 92 2.84 3.04 4.49
CA SER A 92 2.93 2.29 5.75
C SER A 92 2.29 3.06 6.91
N SER A 93 2.61 4.35 7.04
CA SER A 93 2.05 5.22 8.08
C SER A 93 0.53 5.34 7.97
N LYS A 94 -0.03 5.38 6.75
CA LYS A 94 -1.47 5.38 6.51
C LYS A 94 -2.11 4.05 6.91
N LEU A 95 -1.55 2.92 6.47
CA LEU A 95 -2.05 1.59 6.83
C LEU A 95 -2.07 1.41 8.36
N GLU A 96 -1.01 1.81 9.05
CA GLU A 96 -0.91 1.73 10.52
C GLU A 96 -1.96 2.62 11.21
N LEU A 97 -2.08 3.88 10.78
CA LEU A 97 -3.03 4.84 11.37
C LEU A 97 -4.47 4.32 11.30
N PHE A 98 -4.88 3.85 10.12
CA PHE A 98 -6.25 3.37 9.94
C PHE A 98 -6.49 1.99 10.53
N SER A 99 -5.48 1.11 10.55
CA SER A 99 -5.55 -0.17 11.27
C SER A 99 -5.86 0.07 12.75
N ARG A 100 -5.18 1.04 13.39
CA ARG A 100 -5.50 1.48 14.76
C ARG A 100 -6.92 2.00 14.90
N MET A 101 -7.39 2.83 13.96
CA MET A 101 -8.77 3.34 13.99
C MET A 101 -9.82 2.23 13.87
N LYS A 102 -9.57 1.20 13.04
CA LYS A 102 -10.43 0.02 12.93
C LYS A 102 -10.40 -0.86 14.19
N ASN A 103 -9.24 -1.02 14.80
CA ASN A 103 -9.06 -1.80 16.03
C ASN A 103 -9.63 -1.11 17.28
N ILE A 104 -9.91 0.20 17.24
CA ILE A 104 -10.66 0.89 18.30
C ILE A 104 -12.18 0.60 18.21
N LYS A 105 -12.67 0.06 17.09
CA LYS A 105 -14.04 -0.46 16.96
C LYS A 105 -14.06 -2.00 17.15
N PRO A 106 -14.03 -2.46 18.41
CA PRO A 106 -14.96 -3.52 18.78
C PRO A 106 -15.45 -3.33 20.23
N ASN A 107 -16.64 -2.73 20.41
CA ASN A 107 -17.58 -3.12 21.48
C ASN A 107 -18.97 -2.51 21.25
N ASN A 108 -19.68 -2.96 20.22
CA ASN A 108 -21.14 -2.91 20.28
C ASN A 108 -21.58 -4.31 20.65
N ASN A 109 -21.91 -4.46 21.93
CA ASN A 109 -22.61 -5.62 22.46
C ASN A 109 -23.90 -5.84 21.64
N GLU A 110 -24.05 -7.03 21.07
CA GLU A 110 -25.35 -7.66 20.82
C GLU A 110 -25.42 -8.96 21.63
#